data_AF-A0A925VUR1-F1
#
_entry.id   AF-A0A925VUR1-F1
#
_cell.length_a   1.000
_cell.length_b   1.000
_cell.length_c   1.000
_cell.angle_alpha   90.00
_cell.angle_beta   90.00
_cell.angle_gamma   90.00
#
_symmetry.space_group_name_H-M   'P 1'
#
loop_
_entity.id
_entity.type
_entity.pdbx_description
1 polymer ?
#
loop_
_entity_poly.entity_id
_entity_poly.type
_entity_poly.pdbx_seq_one_letter_code
_entity_poly.pdbx_strand_id
1 'polypeptide(L)'
;MAQQTGILGIQGTVGGLVFAKDGSIRQKPASNRAKYLTAASMARTRENTAEFGQAAKYSKVVRDSLRVAIASASDSRVASRLTKVMREVIQLDGANDRGQRVFDATNSAPLLGFNFNAAAGIGQTMYFPFEVTGAGVDVTMSVPNLNPGSDIAAPQGTTHFEVVFAAASLD
;
A
#
# COMPACT_ATOMS: atom_id res chain seq x y z
N MET A 1 -2.80 9.20 -23.16
CA MET A 1 -3.36 9.85 -24.38
C MET A 1 -3.66 11.29 -24.04
N ALA A 2 -3.69 12.19 -25.03
CA ALA A 2 -4.14 13.56 -24.79
C ALA A 2 -5.64 13.56 -24.44
N GLN A 3 -6.04 14.47 -23.54
CA GLN A 3 -7.42 14.66 -23.10
C GLN A 3 -7.82 16.11 -23.38
N GLN A 4 -9.02 16.30 -23.94
CA GLN A 4 -9.62 17.62 -24.05
C GLN A 4 -10.12 18.04 -22.66
N THR A 5 -9.60 19.14 -22.13
CA THR A 5 -9.93 19.65 -20.79
C THR A 5 -10.89 20.84 -20.82
N GLY A 6 -11.31 21.32 -22.00
CA GLY A 6 -12.29 22.40 -22.17
C GLY A 6 -12.55 22.80 -23.63
N ILE A 7 -13.20 23.95 -23.87
CA ILE A 7 -13.61 24.44 -25.22
C ILE A 7 -12.42 24.61 -26.18
N LEU A 8 -11.22 24.94 -25.65
CA LEU A 8 -9.97 25.09 -26.42
C LEU A 8 -8.75 24.37 -25.81
N GLY A 9 -8.89 23.70 -24.67
CA GLY A 9 -7.78 23.14 -23.90
C GLY A 9 -7.49 21.68 -24.26
N ILE A 10 -6.29 21.40 -24.76
CA ILE A 10 -5.77 20.04 -24.94
C ILE A 10 -4.66 19.82 -23.91
N GLN A 11 -4.74 18.74 -23.14
CA GLN A 11 -3.68 18.34 -22.20
C GLN A 11 -3.10 16.98 -22.62
N GLY A 12 -1.77 16.86 -22.69
CA GLY A 12 -1.09 15.60 -23.02
C GLY A 12 -0.34 15.65 -24.34
N THR A 13 -0.04 14.49 -24.94
CA THR A 13 0.81 14.43 -26.14
C THR A 13 -0.03 14.31 -27.42
N VAL A 14 0.11 15.25 -28.35
CA VAL A 14 -0.49 15.22 -29.70
C VAL A 14 0.57 15.54 -30.74
N GLY A 15 0.68 14.72 -31.78
CA GLY A 15 1.59 15.00 -32.92
C GLY A 15 3.06 15.20 -32.55
N GLY A 16 3.54 14.61 -31.45
CA GLY A 16 4.91 14.81 -30.96
C GLY A 16 5.13 16.08 -30.13
N LEU A 17 4.06 16.82 -29.80
CA LEU A 17 4.07 17.94 -28.87
C LEU A 17 3.41 17.53 -27.55
N VAL A 18 3.93 18.05 -26.43
CA VAL A 18 3.40 17.86 -25.08
C VAL A 18 2.79 19.18 -24.64
N PHE A 19 1.48 19.14 -24.39
CA PHE A 19 0.69 20.25 -23.84
C PHE A 19 0.61 20.05 -22.32
N ALA A 20 1.34 20.88 -21.58
CA ALA A 20 1.42 20.81 -20.11
C ALA A 20 0.27 21.59 -19.44
N LYS A 21 0.04 21.30 -18.15
CA LYS A 21 -1.04 21.96 -17.36
C LYS A 21 -0.82 23.46 -17.18
N ASP A 22 0.42 23.92 -17.30
CA ASP A 22 0.82 25.33 -17.19
C ASP A 22 0.67 26.10 -18.52
N GLY A 23 0.13 25.48 -19.57
CA GLY A 23 -0.03 26.09 -20.89
C GLY A 23 1.22 26.05 -21.78
N SER A 24 2.35 25.52 -21.26
CA SER A 24 3.55 25.37 -22.08
C SER A 24 3.41 24.23 -23.10
N ILE A 25 3.89 24.48 -24.31
CA ILE A 25 3.99 23.49 -25.38
C ILE A 25 5.46 23.19 -25.59
N ARG A 26 5.82 21.92 -25.50
CA ARG A 26 7.19 21.45 -25.72
C ARG A 26 7.22 20.24 -26.62
N GLN A 27 8.30 20.08 -27.37
CA GLN A 27 8.51 18.86 -28.15
C GLN A 27 8.61 17.66 -27.20
N LYS A 28 7.95 16.56 -27.57
CA LYS A 28 8.06 15.31 -26.84
C LYS A 28 9.53 14.90 -26.82
N PRO A 29 10.14 14.73 -25.64
CA PRO A 29 11.52 14.26 -25.57
C PRO A 29 11.62 12.88 -26.22
N ALA A 30 12.79 12.61 -26.83
CA ALA A 30 13.07 11.30 -27.42
C ALA A 30 12.89 10.19 -26.39
N SER A 31 12.48 9.01 -26.87
CA SER A 31 12.29 7.85 -26.00
C SER A 31 13.62 7.45 -25.36
N ASN A 32 13.70 7.59 -24.03
CA ASN A 32 14.85 7.12 -23.27
C ASN A 32 14.81 5.61 -22.98
N ARG A 33 13.94 4.84 -23.65
CA ARG A 33 13.77 3.40 -23.37
C ARG A 33 15.06 2.61 -23.56
N ALA A 34 15.77 2.81 -24.67
CA ALA A 34 17.04 2.14 -24.92
C ALA A 34 18.06 2.47 -23.82
N LYS A 35 18.20 3.75 -23.48
CA LYS A 35 19.06 4.22 -22.39
C LYS A 35 18.68 3.62 -21.04
N TYR A 36 17.39 3.55 -20.71
CA TYR A 36 16.92 2.92 -19.48
C TYR A 36 17.34 1.45 -19.40
N LEU A 37 17.22 0.71 -20.50
CA LEU A 37 17.53 -0.72 -20.54
C LEU A 37 19.03 -1.01 -20.45
N THR A 38 19.87 -0.23 -21.15
CA THR A 38 21.29 -0.58 -21.34
C THR A 38 22.28 0.28 -20.57
N ALA A 39 21.96 1.53 -20.26
CA ALA A 39 22.96 2.44 -19.70
C ALA A 39 23.31 2.08 -18.25
N ALA A 40 24.62 2.07 -17.94
CA ALA A 40 25.12 1.85 -16.59
C ALA A 40 24.65 2.93 -15.60
N SER A 41 24.53 4.19 -16.05
CA SER A 41 24.01 5.29 -15.22
C SER A 41 22.56 5.09 -14.77
N MET A 42 21.81 4.18 -15.39
CA MET A 42 20.43 3.86 -15.05
C MET A 42 20.29 2.60 -14.19
N ALA A 43 21.38 1.91 -13.83
CA ALA A 43 21.35 0.67 -13.06
C ALA A 43 20.54 0.80 -11.75
N ARG A 44 20.87 1.78 -10.92
CA ARG A 44 20.13 2.06 -9.67
C ARG A 44 18.65 2.39 -9.88
N THR A 45 18.31 3.02 -11.01
CA THR A 45 16.91 3.33 -11.32
C THR A 45 16.16 2.05 -11.67
N ARG A 46 16.79 1.14 -12.43
CA ARG A 46 16.22 -0.18 -12.75
C ARG A 46 16.02 -1.03 -11.49
N GLU A 47 17.03 -1.10 -10.63
CA GLU A 47 16.97 -1.81 -9.35
C GLU A 47 15.81 -1.31 -8.48
N ASN A 48 15.73 0.02 -8.27
CA ASN A 48 14.64 0.61 -7.48
C ASN A 48 13.26 0.35 -8.11
N THR A 49 13.17 0.34 -9.44
CA THR A 49 11.92 0.08 -10.16
C THR A 49 11.51 -1.38 -9.99
N ALA A 50 12.46 -2.32 -10.06
CA ALA A 50 12.23 -3.73 -9.84
C ALA A 50 11.72 -4.00 -8.41
N GLU A 51 12.42 -3.47 -7.40
CA GLU A 51 12.01 -3.60 -5.99
C GLU A 51 10.66 -2.94 -5.72
N PHE A 52 10.38 -1.76 -6.30
CA PHE A 52 9.07 -1.13 -6.18
C PHE A 52 7.96 -2.02 -6.77
N GLY A 53 8.20 -2.59 -7.96
CA GLY A 53 7.27 -3.51 -8.61
C GLY A 53 7.02 -4.76 -7.76
N GLN A 54 8.06 -5.27 -7.11
CA GLN A 54 7.95 -6.44 -6.24
C GLN A 54 7.18 -6.13 -4.95
N ALA A 55 7.48 -5.03 -4.27
CA ALA A 55 6.73 -4.57 -3.11
C ALA A 55 5.25 -4.31 -3.44
N ALA A 56 4.95 -3.76 -4.62
CA ALA A 56 3.57 -3.54 -5.06
C ALA A 56 2.82 -4.86 -5.27
N LYS A 57 3.48 -5.91 -5.78
CA LYS A 57 2.88 -7.25 -5.90
C LYS A 57 2.56 -7.85 -4.53
N TYR A 58 3.51 -7.83 -3.59
CA TYR A 58 3.28 -8.33 -2.23
C TYR A 58 2.18 -7.53 -1.51
N SER A 59 2.18 -6.20 -1.65
CA SER A 59 1.10 -5.35 -1.12
C SER A 59 -0.27 -5.72 -1.72
N LYS A 60 -0.33 -6.08 -3.00
CA LYS A 60 -1.56 -6.56 -3.62
C LYS A 60 -2.02 -7.88 -3.00
N VAL A 61 -1.11 -8.85 -2.83
CA VAL A 61 -1.43 -10.16 -2.22
C VAL A 61 -2.05 -9.99 -0.84
N VAL A 62 -1.46 -9.17 0.04
CA VAL A 62 -2.00 -8.90 1.38
C VAL A 62 -3.40 -8.25 1.33
N ARG A 63 -3.63 -7.31 0.40
CA ARG A 63 -4.95 -6.66 0.29
C ARG A 63 -6.00 -7.59 -0.32
N ASP A 64 -5.60 -8.46 -1.25
CA ASP A 64 -6.51 -9.41 -1.87
C ASP A 64 -6.89 -10.51 -0.87
N SER A 65 -5.96 -10.98 -0.03
CA SER A 65 -6.25 -12.00 0.99
C SER A 65 -7.17 -11.48 2.11
N LEU A 66 -7.07 -10.19 2.45
CA LEU A 66 -7.91 -9.55 3.47
C LEU A 66 -9.08 -8.74 2.88
N ARG A 67 -9.37 -8.90 1.59
CA ARG A 67 -10.29 -8.02 0.83
C ARG A 67 -11.64 -7.83 1.54
N VAL A 68 -12.23 -8.91 2.06
CA VAL A 68 -13.56 -8.86 2.70
C VAL A 68 -13.52 -7.98 3.94
N ALA A 69 -12.49 -8.12 4.78
CA ALA A 69 -12.34 -7.35 6.02
C ALA A 69 -12.02 -5.87 5.76
N ILE A 70 -11.22 -5.58 4.73
CA ILE A 70 -10.74 -4.20 4.48
C ILE A 70 -11.64 -3.39 3.53
N ALA A 71 -12.66 -4.02 2.92
CA ALA A 71 -13.52 -3.38 1.92
C ALA A 71 -14.25 -2.13 2.47
N SER A 72 -14.74 -2.20 3.70
CA SER A 72 -15.42 -1.09 4.39
C SER A 72 -14.50 -0.29 5.32
N ALA A 73 -13.33 -0.84 5.66
CA ALA A 73 -12.48 -0.31 6.72
C ALA A 73 -11.16 0.34 6.24
N SER A 74 -10.88 0.37 4.93
CA SER A 74 -9.62 0.92 4.40
C SER A 74 -9.77 2.31 3.78
N ASP A 75 -8.70 3.10 3.80
CA ASP A 75 -8.66 4.40 3.12
C ASP A 75 -8.26 4.29 1.64
N SER A 76 -8.58 5.33 0.87
CA SER A 76 -8.31 5.41 -0.58
C SER A 76 -6.83 5.31 -0.96
N ARG A 77 -5.91 5.54 -0.01
CA ARG A 77 -4.45 5.49 -0.22
C ARG A 77 -3.82 4.21 0.32
N VAL A 78 -4.59 3.27 0.86
CA VAL A 78 -4.09 2.05 1.51
C VAL A 78 -3.10 1.28 0.64
N ALA A 79 -3.35 1.17 -0.68
CA ALA A 79 -2.46 0.48 -1.61
C ALA A 79 -1.07 1.15 -1.68
N SER A 80 -1.03 2.48 -1.76
CA SER A 80 0.23 3.23 -1.81
C SER A 80 0.98 3.20 -0.47
N ARG A 81 0.26 3.31 0.65
CA ARG A 81 0.84 3.26 1.99
C ARG A 81 1.41 1.88 2.29
N LEU A 82 0.66 0.82 1.99
CA LEU A 82 1.11 -0.55 2.20
C LEU A 82 2.28 -0.90 1.28
N THR A 83 2.28 -0.43 0.02
CA THR A 83 3.44 -0.60 -0.87
C THR A 83 4.69 0.09 -0.30
N LYS A 84 4.56 1.25 0.33
CA LYS A 84 5.68 1.93 1.00
C LYS A 84 6.25 1.07 2.13
N VAL A 85 5.40 0.56 3.03
CA VAL A 85 5.84 -0.32 4.12
C VAL A 85 6.46 -1.60 3.59
N MET A 86 5.87 -2.19 2.55
CA MET A 86 6.40 -3.40 1.93
C MET A 86 7.77 -3.17 1.29
N ARG A 87 8.06 -1.95 0.82
CA ARG A 87 9.41 -1.58 0.37
C ARG A 87 10.40 -1.55 1.52
N GLU A 88 10.00 -1.06 2.69
CA GLU A 88 10.83 -1.09 3.90
C GLU A 88 11.13 -2.54 4.29
N VAL A 89 10.13 -3.43 4.23
CA VAL A 89 10.30 -4.87 4.49
C VAL A 89 11.32 -5.52 3.55
N ILE A 90 11.15 -5.40 2.22
CA ILE A 90 12.10 -6.03 1.28
C ILE A 90 13.49 -5.39 1.35
N GLN A 91 13.62 -4.15 1.84
CA GLN A 91 14.93 -3.52 1.99
C GLN A 91 15.77 -4.11 3.13
N LEU A 92 15.14 -4.81 4.06
CA LEU A 92 15.79 -5.57 5.13
C LEU A 92 16.34 -6.92 4.65
N ASP A 93 15.99 -7.35 3.43
CA ASP A 93 16.60 -8.52 2.81
C ASP A 93 18.10 -8.29 2.58
N GLY A 94 18.91 -9.00 3.36
CA GLY A 94 20.37 -9.03 3.27
C GLY A 94 20.91 -10.22 2.47
N ALA A 95 20.05 -11.13 2.01
CA ALA A 95 20.46 -12.33 1.28
C ALA A 95 20.57 -12.08 -0.23
N ASN A 96 19.68 -11.26 -0.79
CA ASN A 96 19.65 -10.96 -2.21
C ASN A 96 20.28 -9.61 -2.57
N ASP A 97 20.85 -9.55 -3.77
CA ASP A 97 21.37 -8.31 -4.33
C ASP A 97 20.29 -7.25 -4.51
N ARG A 98 20.72 -5.99 -4.49
CA ARG A 98 19.83 -4.85 -4.78
C ARG A 98 19.16 -5.02 -6.15
N GLY A 99 17.86 -4.74 -6.21
CA GLY A 99 17.03 -4.99 -7.40
C GLY A 99 16.43 -6.39 -7.46
N GLN A 100 16.89 -7.32 -6.62
CA GLN A 100 16.41 -8.71 -6.55
C GLN A 100 15.88 -9.09 -5.16
N ARG A 101 15.80 -8.13 -4.24
CA ARG A 101 15.32 -8.34 -2.88
C ARG A 101 13.87 -8.80 -2.83
N VAL A 102 13.59 -9.71 -1.91
CA VAL A 102 12.28 -10.34 -1.74
C VAL A 102 11.75 -10.15 -0.32
N PHE A 103 10.48 -10.52 -0.13
CA PHE A 103 9.89 -10.58 1.20
C PHE A 103 10.43 -11.79 1.96
N ASP A 104 10.75 -11.60 3.24
CA ASP A 104 11.10 -12.65 4.19
C ASP A 104 10.23 -12.46 5.45
N ALA A 105 9.69 -13.55 5.99
CA ALA A 105 8.86 -13.52 7.19
C ALA A 105 9.60 -12.94 8.40
N THR A 106 10.92 -13.15 8.50
CA THR A 106 11.78 -12.58 9.55
C THR A 106 11.87 -11.06 9.48
N ASN A 107 11.62 -10.48 8.30
CA ASN A 107 11.64 -9.03 8.05
C ASN A 107 10.26 -8.37 8.13
N SER A 108 9.22 -9.11 8.54
CA SER A 108 7.83 -8.62 8.54
C SER A 108 7.51 -7.57 9.59
N ALA A 109 8.42 -7.30 10.54
CA ALA A 109 8.21 -6.38 11.66
C ALA A 109 7.61 -4.99 11.27
N PRO A 110 8.00 -4.33 10.16
CA PRO A 110 7.39 -3.06 9.73
C PRO A 110 5.90 -3.12 9.40
N LEU A 111 5.33 -4.31 9.16
CA LEU A 111 3.89 -4.48 8.93
C LEU A 111 3.09 -4.38 10.22
N LEU A 112 3.72 -4.63 11.37
CA LEU A 112 3.06 -4.56 12.67
C LEU A 112 2.65 -3.10 12.96
N GLY A 113 1.39 -2.90 13.34
CA GLY A 113 0.83 -1.57 13.58
C GLY A 113 0.41 -0.81 12.31
N PHE A 114 0.46 -1.45 11.13
CA PHE A 114 -0.10 -0.84 9.92
C PHE A 114 -1.62 -0.66 10.04
N ASN A 115 -2.08 0.58 10.08
CA ASN A 115 -3.50 0.90 10.02
C ASN A 115 -3.99 0.92 8.57
N PHE A 116 -5.00 0.10 8.24
CA PHE A 116 -5.63 0.10 6.90
C PHE A 116 -6.38 1.39 6.58
N ASN A 117 -6.81 2.12 7.62
CA ASN A 117 -7.32 3.48 7.53
C ASN A 117 -6.50 4.42 8.42
N ALA A 118 -5.78 5.35 7.80
CA ALA A 118 -4.95 6.31 8.52
C ALA A 118 -5.74 7.29 9.39
N ALA A 119 -7.02 7.54 9.08
CA ALA A 119 -7.89 8.44 9.84
C ALA A 119 -8.65 7.73 10.97
N ALA A 120 -8.65 6.39 10.98
CA ALA A 120 -9.35 5.57 11.96
C ALA A 120 -8.49 4.35 12.32
N GLY A 121 -7.31 4.60 12.86
CA GLY A 121 -6.41 3.53 13.30
C GLY A 121 -6.92 2.83 14.56
N ILE A 122 -6.58 1.55 14.72
CA ILE A 122 -7.05 0.71 15.85
C ILE A 122 -6.78 1.38 17.20
N GLY A 123 -5.58 1.93 17.41
CA GLY A 123 -5.23 2.59 18.68
C GLY A 123 -5.98 3.91 18.97
N GLN A 124 -6.74 4.44 18.01
CA GLN A 124 -7.59 5.62 18.17
C GLN A 124 -9.09 5.29 18.25
N THR A 125 -9.46 4.06 17.89
CA THR A 125 -10.87 3.63 17.82
C THR A 125 -11.21 2.56 18.84
N MET A 126 -10.25 1.71 19.22
CA MET A 126 -10.42 0.57 20.10
C MET A 126 -9.45 0.66 21.27
N TYR A 127 -9.99 0.77 22.48
CA TYR A 127 -9.24 0.92 23.73
C TYR A 127 -9.33 -0.29 24.65
N PHE A 128 -10.14 -1.29 24.30
CA PHE A 128 -10.23 -2.52 25.05
C PHE A 128 -8.98 -3.39 24.83
N PRO A 129 -8.52 -4.14 25.86
CA PRO A 129 -7.42 -5.07 25.70
C PRO A 129 -7.82 -6.24 24.82
N PHE A 130 -6.90 -6.69 23.96
CA PHE A 130 -7.04 -7.91 23.19
C PHE A 130 -5.70 -8.62 23.09
N GLU A 131 -5.75 -9.93 22.93
CA GLU A 131 -4.58 -10.77 22.69
C GLU A 131 -4.81 -11.59 21.42
N VAL A 132 -3.80 -11.72 20.58
CA VAL A 132 -3.84 -12.59 19.39
C VAL A 132 -2.80 -13.68 19.57
N THR A 133 -3.25 -14.94 19.56
CA THR A 133 -2.38 -16.11 19.66
C THR A 133 -2.50 -16.95 18.40
N GLY A 134 -1.38 -17.49 17.93
CA GLY A 134 -1.32 -18.43 16.81
C GLY A 134 -0.95 -19.82 17.31
N ALA A 135 -1.64 -20.85 16.83
CA ALA A 135 -1.37 -22.26 17.09
C ALA A 135 -1.44 -23.04 15.77
N GLY A 136 -0.32 -23.10 15.05
CA GLY A 136 -0.28 -23.73 13.73
C GLY A 136 -1.14 -22.95 12.71
N VAL A 137 -2.24 -23.55 12.28
CA VAL A 137 -3.20 -22.93 11.34
C VAL A 137 -4.26 -22.08 12.04
N ASP A 138 -4.43 -22.26 13.35
CA ASP A 138 -5.43 -21.55 14.12
C ASP A 138 -4.88 -20.22 14.62
N VAL A 139 -5.67 -19.16 14.44
CA VAL A 139 -5.37 -17.85 15.02
C VAL A 139 -6.56 -17.42 15.85
N THR A 140 -6.33 -17.22 17.14
CA THR A 140 -7.36 -16.86 18.12
C THR A 140 -7.14 -15.43 18.59
N MET A 141 -8.21 -14.63 18.58
CA MET A 141 -8.25 -13.33 19.23
C MET A 141 -9.08 -13.41 20.50
N SER A 142 -8.46 -13.13 21.65
CA SER A 142 -9.10 -13.11 22.96
C SER A 142 -9.37 -11.67 23.39
N VAL A 143 -10.60 -11.39 23.80
CA VAL A 143 -11.02 -10.09 24.35
C VAL A 143 -11.53 -10.32 25.77
N PRO A 144 -10.70 -10.12 26.82
CA PRO A 144 -11.05 -10.50 28.18
C PRO A 144 -12.13 -9.61 28.81
N ASN A 145 -12.18 -8.33 28.42
CA ASN A 145 -13.23 -7.41 28.83
C ASN A 145 -13.46 -6.39 27.71
N LEU A 146 -14.72 -6.00 27.51
CA LEU A 146 -15.14 -5.03 26.52
C LEU A 146 -16.35 -4.27 27.04
N ASN A 147 -16.18 -2.99 27.35
CA ASN A 147 -17.26 -2.05 27.58
C ASN A 147 -17.41 -1.12 26.38
N PRO A 148 -18.37 -1.36 25.48
CA PRO A 148 -18.52 -0.56 24.25
C PRO A 148 -18.72 0.94 24.49
N GLY A 149 -19.28 1.33 25.65
CA GLY A 149 -19.55 2.72 25.96
C GLY A 149 -18.30 3.55 26.31
N SER A 150 -17.23 2.89 26.78
CA SER A 150 -15.96 3.55 27.12
C SER A 150 -14.81 3.15 26.21
N ASP A 151 -14.85 1.93 25.67
CA ASP A 151 -13.69 1.30 25.03
C ASP A 151 -13.69 1.45 23.51
N ILE A 152 -14.75 2.04 22.95
CA ILE A 152 -14.85 2.37 21.53
C ILE A 152 -15.04 3.88 21.38
N ALA A 153 -14.16 4.54 20.63
CA ALA A 153 -14.40 5.92 20.19
C ALA A 153 -15.45 5.94 19.06
N ALA A 154 -16.71 5.73 19.45
CA ALA A 154 -17.82 5.70 18.52
C ALA A 154 -18.29 7.12 18.14
N PRO A 155 -18.64 7.37 16.86
CA PRO A 155 -19.31 8.60 16.46
C PRO A 155 -20.64 8.80 17.20
N GLN A 156 -21.09 10.07 17.31
CA GLN A 156 -22.37 10.39 17.93
C GLN A 156 -23.53 9.69 17.20
N GLY A 157 -24.43 9.06 17.97
CA GLY A 157 -25.59 8.35 17.43
C GLY A 157 -25.33 6.88 17.06
N THR A 158 -24.13 6.36 17.31
CA THR A 158 -23.82 4.94 17.11
C THR A 158 -24.62 4.08 18.08
N THR A 159 -25.32 3.06 17.56
CA THR A 159 -26.11 2.11 18.35
C THR A 159 -25.51 0.71 18.39
N HIS A 160 -24.64 0.38 17.42
CA HIS A 160 -24.02 -0.93 17.26
C HIS A 160 -22.57 -0.75 16.80
N PHE A 161 -21.73 -1.71 17.15
CA PHE A 161 -20.40 -1.86 16.60
C PHE A 161 -20.15 -3.36 16.34
N GLU A 162 -19.23 -3.65 15.45
CA GLU A 162 -18.82 -5.00 15.09
C GLU A 162 -17.29 -5.07 15.10
N VAL A 163 -16.75 -6.16 15.63
CA VAL A 163 -15.31 -6.46 15.57
C VAL A 163 -15.11 -7.63 14.62
N VAL A 164 -14.46 -7.37 13.50
CA VAL A 164 -14.12 -8.39 12.51
C VAL A 164 -12.66 -8.77 12.65
N PHE A 165 -12.40 -10.02 13.01
CA PHE A 165 -11.07 -10.60 13.00
C PHE A 165 -10.85 -11.41 11.72
N ALA A 166 -9.77 -11.14 11.01
CA ALA A 166 -9.42 -11.84 9.77
C ALA A 166 -7.97 -12.29 9.80
N ALA A 167 -7.77 -13.57 9.48
CA ALA A 167 -6.45 -14.18 9.30
C ALA A 167 -6.40 -14.84 7.92
N ALA A 168 -5.24 -14.79 7.28
CA ALA A 168 -5.01 -15.43 5.99
C ALA A 168 -3.60 -16.02 5.95
N SER A 169 -3.48 -17.27 5.49
CA SER A 169 -2.19 -17.84 5.10
C SER A 169 -1.80 -17.28 3.74
N LEU A 170 -0.54 -16.91 3.59
CA LEU A 170 0.05 -16.43 2.34
C LEU A 170 1.19 -17.37 1.96
N ASP A 171 1.08 -17.99 0.79
CA ASP A 171 2.10 -18.85 0.19
C ASP A 171 2.94 -18.09 -0.86
#